data_AF-A0A285C563-F1
#
_entry.id   AF-A0A285C563-F1
#
_cell.length_a   1.000
_cell.length_b   1.000
_cell.length_c   1.000
_cell.angle_alpha   90.00
_cell.angle_beta   90.00
_cell.angle_gamma   90.00
#
_symmetry.space_group_name_H-M   'P 1'
#
loop_
_entity.id
_entity.type
_entity.pdbx_description
1 polymer ?
#
loop_
_entity_poly.entity_id
_entity_poly.type
_entity_poly.pdbx_seq_one_letter_code
_entity_poly.pdbx_strand_id
1 'polypeptide(L)'
;MGYATPTPEPPFLPSRHTAMKRTFLLASTAVATAALSTTSVARADNAGPRTPPPVLTGVAWHAQSITENGVTHTVPEGSRAGLTFDADQRTGTGHDGCNGFSGAAVVDAGRSTVTRRG
;
A
#
# COMPACT_ATOMS: atom_id res chain seq x y z
N MET A 1 -25.14 -34.67 -22.73
CA MET A 1 -24.28 -35.27 -23.77
C MET A 1 -22.96 -34.47 -23.74
N GLY A 2 -21.84 -34.86 -23.14
CA GLY A 2 -21.29 -36.17 -22.80
C GLY A 2 -20.07 -36.39 -23.67
N TYR A 3 -18.90 -35.87 -23.29
CA TYR A 3 -17.64 -36.16 -24.00
C TYR A 3 -16.57 -36.55 -23.00
N ALA A 4 -16.08 -37.76 -23.22
CA ALA A 4 -15.11 -38.48 -22.42
C ALA A 4 -13.69 -37.91 -22.61
N THR A 5 -12.89 -38.01 -21.55
CA THR A 5 -11.43 -37.82 -21.51
C THR A 5 -10.69 -38.84 -22.36
N PRO A 6 -9.75 -38.42 -23.24
CA PRO A 6 -8.74 -39.31 -23.79
C PRO A 6 -7.40 -39.25 -23.03
N THR A 7 -6.85 -40.46 -22.91
CA THR A 7 -5.68 -41.04 -22.22
C THR A 7 -4.30 -40.44 -22.64
N PRO A 8 -3.25 -40.49 -21.77
CA PRO A 8 -1.94 -39.86 -22.03
C PRO A 8 -0.87 -40.73 -22.74
N GLU A 9 0.13 -40.01 -23.31
CA GLU A 9 1.51 -40.37 -23.71
C GLU A 9 1.73 -41.41 -24.85
N PRO A 10 2.85 -41.35 -25.64
CA PRO A 10 4.23 -41.05 -25.22
C PRO A 10 4.93 -39.95 -26.04
N PRO A 11 6.07 -39.41 -25.56
CA PRO A 11 6.86 -38.46 -26.31
C PRO A 11 8.08 -39.13 -26.97
N PHE A 12 8.70 -38.34 -27.85
CA PHE A 12 10.13 -38.33 -28.14
C PHE A 12 10.63 -39.49 -29.06
N LEU A 13 11.33 -39.26 -30.17
CA LEU A 13 12.58 -38.49 -30.39
C LEU A 13 12.86 -38.33 -31.92
N PRO A 14 13.92 -37.61 -32.32
CA PRO A 14 13.99 -36.83 -33.54
C PRO A 14 14.61 -37.66 -34.68
N SER A 15 14.71 -37.15 -35.89
CA SER A 15 15.96 -36.49 -36.26
C SER A 15 15.81 -35.65 -37.49
N ARG A 16 16.47 -34.50 -37.40
CA ARG A 16 16.61 -33.47 -38.41
C ARG A 16 17.44 -34.02 -39.57
N HIS A 17 16.91 -33.91 -40.78
CA HIS A 17 17.72 -33.87 -41.98
C HIS A 17 17.41 -32.58 -42.74
N THR A 18 18.38 -31.68 -42.71
CA THR A 18 18.46 -30.42 -43.47
C THR A 18 18.51 -30.71 -44.97
N ALA A 19 17.70 -30.00 -45.77
CA ALA A 19 18.18 -29.22 -46.92
C ALA A 19 17.06 -28.57 -47.75
N MET A 20 17.46 -27.45 -48.37
CA MET A 20 17.02 -26.96 -49.69
C MET A 20 15.99 -25.83 -49.73
N LYS A 21 16.56 -24.62 -49.66
CA LYS A 21 16.19 -23.33 -50.28
C LYS A 21 15.09 -23.34 -51.36
N ARG A 22 14.14 -22.38 -51.29
CA ARG A 22 13.89 -21.39 -52.36
C ARG A 22 12.89 -20.29 -51.95
N THR A 23 13.29 -19.07 -52.28
CA THR A 23 12.72 -17.73 -52.10
C THR A 23 11.33 -17.51 -52.70
N PHE A 24 10.45 -16.74 -52.03
CA PHE A 24 9.73 -15.58 -52.59
C PHE A 24 9.05 -14.74 -51.48
N LEU A 25 9.22 -13.41 -51.54
CA LEU A 25 8.64 -12.39 -50.66
C LEU A 25 7.22 -12.03 -51.11
N LEU A 26 6.31 -11.70 -50.18
CA LEU A 26 5.44 -10.51 -50.23
C LEU A 26 4.66 -10.28 -48.91
N ALA A 27 4.78 -9.03 -48.45
CA ALA A 27 4.15 -8.26 -47.36
C ALA A 27 2.94 -8.82 -46.59
N SER A 28 2.88 -8.55 -45.27
CA SER A 28 1.69 -7.95 -44.61
C SER A 28 1.93 -7.53 -43.14
N THR A 29 1.64 -6.24 -42.91
CA THR A 29 1.09 -5.59 -41.69
C THR A 29 1.86 -5.53 -40.38
N ALA A 30 2.15 -4.28 -40.00
CA ALA A 30 2.78 -3.79 -38.78
C ALA A 30 2.01 -4.14 -37.49
N VAL A 31 2.76 -4.42 -36.42
CA VAL A 31 2.24 -4.40 -35.06
C VAL A 31 2.42 -2.98 -34.53
N ALA A 32 1.32 -2.31 -34.20
CA ALA A 32 1.32 -0.96 -33.65
C ALA A 32 1.86 -0.97 -32.20
N THR A 33 2.96 -0.25 -31.96
CA THR A 33 3.46 0.03 -30.61
C THR A 33 2.57 1.10 -29.99
N ALA A 34 1.77 0.75 -28.97
CA ALA A 34 1.01 1.72 -28.22
C ALA A 34 1.96 2.62 -27.41
N ALA A 35 2.02 3.92 -27.75
CA ALA A 35 2.70 4.91 -26.93
C ALA A 35 1.86 5.18 -25.67
N LEU A 36 2.38 4.87 -24.49
CA LEU A 36 1.76 5.29 -23.24
C LEU A 36 2.04 6.78 -23.02
N SER A 37 1.04 7.60 -23.23
CA SER A 37 1.09 9.02 -22.85
C SER A 37 0.95 9.14 -21.33
N THR A 38 2.07 9.23 -20.60
CA THR A 38 2.04 9.62 -19.18
C THR A 38 1.85 11.12 -19.07
N THR A 39 0.64 11.57 -18.79
CA THR A 39 0.37 12.94 -18.33
C THR A 39 0.76 13.04 -16.86
N SER A 40 1.89 13.69 -16.58
CA SER A 40 2.26 14.07 -15.22
C SER A 40 1.41 15.27 -14.79
N VAL A 41 0.55 15.08 -13.79
CA VAL A 41 -0.09 16.20 -13.09
C VAL A 41 0.91 16.79 -12.12
N ALA A 42 1.28 18.06 -12.31
CA ALA A 42 2.03 18.79 -11.30
C ALA A 42 1.15 18.97 -10.06
N ARG A 43 1.62 18.51 -8.89
CA ARG A 43 0.97 18.77 -7.61
C ARG A 43 1.18 20.25 -7.29
N ALA A 44 0.09 21.01 -7.20
CA ALA A 44 0.17 22.38 -6.73
C ALA A 44 0.56 22.38 -5.25
N ASP A 45 1.74 22.89 -4.94
CA ASP A 45 2.20 23.09 -3.57
C ASP A 45 1.52 24.35 -3.01
N ASN A 46 0.36 24.17 -2.38
CA ASN A 46 -0.27 25.23 -1.58
C ASN A 46 0.54 25.42 -0.28
N ALA A 47 1.73 26.01 -0.38
CA ALA A 47 2.53 26.39 0.78
C ALA A 47 1.99 27.72 1.34
N GLY A 48 0.80 27.67 1.93
CA GLY A 48 0.37 28.68 2.89
C GLY A 48 1.29 28.69 4.14
N PRO A 49 1.12 29.66 5.05
CA PRO A 49 1.88 29.70 6.29
C PRO A 49 1.83 28.35 7.01
N ARG A 50 3.00 27.72 7.20
CA ARG A 50 3.10 26.47 7.95
C ARG A 50 3.02 26.82 9.43
N THR A 51 1.88 26.58 10.05
CA THR A 51 1.79 26.53 11.52
C THR A 51 2.92 25.63 12.03
N PRO A 52 3.70 26.05 13.03
CA PRO A 52 4.69 25.16 13.64
C PRO A 52 4.03 23.83 14.00
N PRO A 53 4.70 22.69 13.78
CA PRO A 53 4.14 21.40 14.14
C PRO A 53 3.66 21.43 15.60
N PRO A 54 2.44 20.97 15.89
CA PRO A 54 1.96 20.90 17.27
C PRO A 54 2.97 20.10 18.11
N VAL A 55 3.17 20.53 19.36
CA VAL A 55 4.04 19.80 20.29
C VAL A 55 3.36 18.48 20.63
N LEU A 56 3.93 17.36 20.16
CA LEU A 56 3.38 16.03 20.38
C LEU A 56 3.88 15.36 21.67
N THR A 57 5.01 15.83 22.21
CA THR A 57 5.67 15.28 23.39
C THR A 57 5.32 16.03 24.67
N GLY A 58 5.55 15.39 25.83
CA GLY A 58 5.30 16.01 27.13
C GLY A 58 3.83 16.22 27.47
N VAL A 59 2.92 15.72 26.64
CA VAL A 59 1.46 15.79 26.82
C VAL A 59 0.82 14.42 26.60
N ALA A 60 -0.29 14.18 27.28
CA ALA A 60 -1.14 13.01 27.06
C ALA A 60 -2.30 13.37 26.13
N TRP A 61 -2.42 12.63 25.04
CA TRP A 61 -3.51 12.77 24.09
C TRP A 61 -4.64 11.83 24.47
N HIS A 62 -5.86 12.36 24.60
CA HIS A 62 -7.06 11.56 24.87
C HIS A 62 -7.96 11.55 23.64
N ALA A 63 -8.48 10.37 23.30
CA ALA A 63 -9.45 10.24 22.22
C ALA A 63 -10.79 10.85 22.68
N GLN A 64 -11.30 11.82 21.91
CA GLN A 64 -12.60 12.45 22.19
C GLN A 64 -13.73 11.80 21.38
N SER A 65 -13.42 11.35 20.17
CA SER A 65 -14.36 10.68 19.30
C SER A 65 -13.65 9.67 18.41
N ILE A 66 -14.41 8.70 17.90
CA ILE A 66 -13.96 7.69 16.95
C ILE A 66 -14.92 7.72 15.78
N THR A 67 -14.39 7.82 14.57
CA THR A 67 -15.19 7.72 13.35
C THR A 67 -14.98 6.35 12.72
N GLU A 68 -16.05 5.59 12.59
CA GLU A 68 -16.07 4.28 11.95
C GLU A 68 -17.10 4.31 10.81
N ASN A 69 -16.68 3.92 9.60
CA ASN A 69 -17.56 3.89 8.41
C ASN A 69 -18.31 5.21 8.15
N GLY A 70 -17.71 6.35 8.51
CA GLY A 70 -18.29 7.68 8.38
C GLY A 70 -19.25 8.09 9.51
N VAL A 71 -19.48 7.22 10.50
CA VAL A 71 -20.28 7.53 11.70
C VAL A 71 -19.33 7.88 12.84
N THR A 72 -19.55 9.04 13.47
CA THR A 72 -18.73 9.50 14.59
C THR A 72 -19.41 9.18 15.92
N HIS A 73 -18.70 8.47 16.78
CA HIS A 73 -19.09 8.14 18.14
C HIS A 73 -18.26 8.95 19.13
N THR A 74 -18.92 9.50 20.15
CA THR A 74 -18.21 10.15 21.26
C THR A 74 -17.61 9.09 22.17
N VAL A 75 -16.35 9.29 22.57
CA VAL A 75 -15.72 8.43 23.57
C VAL A 75 -16.33 8.74 24.93
N PRO A 76 -16.81 7.74 25.70
CA PRO A 76 -17.36 7.98 27.03
C PRO A 76 -16.35 8.66 27.96
N GLU A 77 -16.85 9.55 28.81
CA GLU A 77 -16.03 10.16 29.86
C GLU A 77 -15.39 9.09 30.75
N GLY A 78 -14.13 9.31 31.14
CA GLY A 78 -13.36 8.34 31.92
C GLY A 78 -12.75 7.20 31.11
N SER A 79 -12.95 7.16 29.79
CA SER A 79 -12.21 6.23 28.92
C SER A 79 -10.70 6.45 29.01
N ARG A 80 -9.96 5.34 28.93
CA ARG A 80 -8.49 5.34 28.92
C ARG A 80 -7.90 5.52 27.52
N ALA A 81 -8.75 5.56 26.49
CA ALA A 81 -8.30 5.65 25.11
C ALA A 81 -7.44 6.89 24.88
N GLY A 82 -6.17 6.69 24.51
CA GLY A 82 -5.19 7.77 24.45
C GLY A 82 -3.78 7.33 24.07
N LEU A 83 -2.91 8.31 23.88
CA LEU A 83 -1.54 8.15 23.37
C LEU A 83 -0.58 9.18 23.99
N THR A 84 0.63 8.75 24.29
CA THR A 84 1.77 9.61 24.66
C THR A 84 2.98 9.25 23.80
N PHE A 85 3.76 10.26 23.44
CA PHE A 85 5.10 10.09 22.84
C PHE A 85 6.17 10.38 23.89
N ASP A 86 7.25 9.60 23.87
CA ASP A 86 8.44 9.88 24.67
C ASP A 86 9.15 11.18 24.23
N ALA A 87 10.07 11.65 25.06
CA ALA A 87 10.72 12.94 24.85
C ALA A 87 11.51 13.02 23.53
N ASP A 88 12.06 11.88 23.08
CA ASP A 88 12.82 11.78 21.83
C ASP A 88 11.97 11.31 20.63
N GLN A 89 10.66 11.14 20.80
CA GLN A 89 9.68 10.78 19.76
C GLN A 89 9.95 9.42 19.10
N ARG A 90 10.66 8.51 19.77
CA ARG A 90 10.98 7.17 19.25
C ARG A 90 10.05 6.09 19.73
N THR A 91 9.25 6.36 20.76
CA THR A 91 8.29 5.39 21.33
C THR A 91 6.94 6.04 21.56
N GLY A 92 5.90 5.36 21.10
CA GLY A 92 4.51 5.68 21.44
C GLY A 92 3.97 4.63 22.41
N THR A 93 3.25 5.09 23.44
CA THR A 93 2.53 4.22 24.39
C THR A 93 1.11 4.73 24.55
N GLY A 94 0.13 3.83 24.59
CA GLY A 94 -1.25 4.22 24.68
C GLY A 94 -2.19 3.07 25.03
N HIS A 95 -3.48 3.40 25.05
CA HIS A 95 -4.57 2.45 25.22
C HIS A 95 -5.64 2.70 24.17
N ASP A 96 -6.30 1.63 23.71
CA ASP A 96 -7.47 1.70 22.81
C ASP A 96 -8.80 1.51 23.59
N GLY A 97 -8.73 1.65 24.92
CA GLY A 97 -9.79 1.31 25.85
C GLY A 97 -9.31 0.25 26.83
N CYS A 98 -9.53 -1.02 26.50
CA CYS A 98 -9.14 -2.14 27.36
C CYS A 98 -7.72 -2.65 27.10
N ASN A 99 -7.15 -2.41 25.92
CA ASN A 99 -5.83 -2.93 25.59
C ASN A 99 -4.79 -1.82 25.68
N GLY A 100 -3.65 -2.15 26.27
CA GLY A 100 -2.44 -1.35 26.14
C GLY A 100 -1.71 -1.66 24.85
N PHE A 101 -1.06 -0.66 24.29
CA PHE A 101 -0.09 -0.83 23.22
C PHE A 101 1.14 0.03 23.46
N SER A 102 2.27 -0.45 22.95
CA SER A 102 3.49 0.34 22.84
C SER A 102 4.22 -0.04 21.55
N GLY A 103 5.01 0.88 21.03
CA GLY A 103 5.60 0.70 19.71
C GLY A 103 6.65 1.73 19.36
N ALA A 104 7.44 1.41 18.34
CA ALA A 104 8.35 2.40 17.75
C ALA A 104 7.52 3.51 17.10
N ALA A 105 7.88 4.76 17.35
CA ALA A 105 7.23 5.93 16.78
C ALA A 105 8.08 6.57 15.69
N VAL A 106 7.40 7.08 14.66
CA VAL A 106 7.95 8.00 13.66
C VAL A 106 7.02 9.20 13.63
N VAL A 107 7.56 10.40 13.85
CA VAL A 107 6.81 11.64 13.97
C VAL A 107 7.30 12.64 12.93
N ASP A 108 6.43 12.96 11.97
CA ASP A 108 6.66 13.94 10.91
C ASP A 108 5.62 15.07 11.00
N ALA A 109 5.86 16.18 10.29
CA ALA A 109 5.03 17.39 10.35
C ALA A 109 3.54 17.19 10.00
N GLY A 110 3.15 16.08 9.36
CA GLY A 110 1.76 15.79 9.00
C GLY A 110 1.33 14.35 9.23
N ARG A 111 2.19 13.50 9.80
CA ARG A 111 1.88 12.10 10.08
C ARG A 111 2.72 11.62 11.25
N SER A 112 2.07 10.92 12.16
CA SER A 112 2.74 10.16 13.20
C SER A 112 2.32 8.71 13.08
N THR A 113 3.27 7.79 13.19
CA THR A 113 3.04 6.35 13.11
C THR A 113 3.59 5.70 14.37
N VAL A 114 2.83 4.77 14.94
CA VAL A 114 3.30 3.91 16.03
C VAL A 114 3.19 2.46 15.56
N THR A 115 4.32 1.78 15.46
CA THR A 115 4.39 0.37 15.06
C THR A 115 4.44 -0.50 16.30
N ARG A 116 3.37 -1.25 16.55
CA ARG A 116 3.26 -2.14 17.72
C ARG A 116 4.42 -3.13 17.74
N ARG A 117 5.09 -3.26 18.89
CA ARG A 117 6.03 -4.36 19.11
C ARG A 117 5.24 -5.61 19.53
N GLY A 118 5.56 -6.75 18.91
CA GLY A 118 4.92 -8.05 19.15
C GLY A 118 5.14 -8.55 20.57
#